data_AF-G7IVK4-F1
#
_entry.id   AF-G7IVK4-F1
#
_cell.length_a   1.000
_cell.length_b   1.000
_cell.length_c   1.000
_cell.angle_alpha   90.00
_cell.angle_beta   90.00
_cell.angle_gamma   90.00
#
_symmetry.space_group_name_H-M   'P 1'
#
loop_
_entity.id
_entity.type
_entity.pdbx_description
1 polymer ?
#
loop_
_entity_poly.entity_id
_entity_poly.type
_entity_poly.pdbx_seq_one_letter_code
_entity_poly.pdbx_strand_id
1 'polypeptide(L)'
;MFLSRIHCNTSAADLETGALALKIDYKSRTEQRKQLVKDHFNCFVSCKTTIDDIESKLRRIEDEPEGSGTSHLFNIIQGVSSQANYAFKPLFECQAQAEKIRTVQGMLQRFRTLFNLPSTIRGNISKGEYDLAVREYKKAKSIIQVGILKRVLEEVEKVMNEFKRTIEFMVLPTYFMSDAIEDISKACAALEMKEAAPPVAVAALRTLQPEIIRIIVSILERNKSPNQSLTCL
;
A
#
# COMPACT_ATOMS: atom_id res chain seq x y z
N MET A 1 -91.12 -4.90 -22.30
CA MET A 1 -90.77 -6.20 -22.93
C MET A 1 -91.44 -7.38 -22.23
N PHE A 2 -91.42 -7.49 -20.89
CA PHE A 2 -92.00 -8.66 -20.19
C PHE A 2 -93.53 -8.80 -20.39
N LEU A 3 -94.30 -7.75 -20.11
CA LEU A 3 -95.77 -7.78 -20.24
C LEU A 3 -96.24 -8.04 -21.68
N SER A 4 -95.59 -7.45 -22.68
CA SER A 4 -95.99 -7.58 -24.09
C SER A 4 -95.57 -8.91 -24.75
N ARG A 5 -94.56 -9.61 -24.23
CA ARG A 5 -94.08 -10.89 -24.80
C ARG A 5 -94.56 -12.13 -24.05
N ILE A 6 -94.63 -12.06 -22.71
CA ILE A 6 -95.00 -13.22 -21.86
C ILE A 6 -96.51 -13.24 -21.58
N HIS A 7 -97.12 -12.06 -21.40
CA HIS A 7 -98.54 -11.91 -21.03
C HIS A 7 -99.40 -11.38 -22.20
N CYS A 8 -99.04 -11.67 -23.45
CA CYS A 8 -99.74 -11.16 -24.64
C CYS A 8 -101.21 -11.63 -24.76
N ASN A 9 -101.53 -12.80 -24.20
CA ASN A 9 -102.87 -13.39 -24.19
C ASN A 9 -103.52 -13.37 -22.79
N THR A 10 -102.89 -12.70 -21.81
CA THR A 10 -103.42 -12.59 -20.44
C THR A 10 -104.48 -11.49 -20.40
N SER A 11 -105.63 -11.75 -19.79
CA SER A 11 -106.69 -10.76 -19.69
C SER A 11 -106.27 -9.59 -18.79
N ALA A 12 -106.87 -8.41 -18.97
CA ALA A 12 -106.60 -7.26 -18.11
C ALA A 12 -106.88 -7.56 -16.62
N ALA A 13 -107.94 -8.32 -16.34
CA ALA A 13 -108.31 -8.72 -14.98
C ALA A 13 -107.26 -9.65 -14.33
N ASP A 14 -106.69 -10.58 -15.08
CA ASP A 14 -105.63 -11.47 -14.59
C ASP A 14 -104.32 -10.69 -14.36
N LEU A 15 -104.02 -9.70 -15.21
CA LEU A 15 -102.85 -8.84 -15.04
C LEU A 15 -102.99 -7.94 -13.80
N GLU A 16 -104.17 -7.38 -13.55
CA GLU A 16 -104.45 -6.61 -12.33
C GLU A 16 -104.34 -7.50 -11.08
N THR A 17 -104.87 -8.72 -11.14
CA THR A 17 -104.75 -9.70 -10.06
C THR A 17 -103.28 -10.05 -9.80
N GLY A 18 -102.48 -10.26 -10.85
CA GLY A 18 -101.04 -10.51 -10.76
C GLY A 18 -100.26 -9.31 -10.20
N ALA A 19 -100.62 -8.09 -10.58
CA ALA A 19 -100.02 -6.87 -10.05
C ALA A 19 -100.32 -6.68 -8.56
N LEU A 20 -101.56 -6.99 -8.14
CA LEU A 20 -101.94 -7.00 -6.72
C LEU A 20 -101.17 -8.07 -5.94
N ALA A 21 -101.07 -9.29 -6.48
CA ALA A 21 -100.30 -10.37 -5.87
C ALA A 21 -98.82 -10.00 -5.71
N LEU A 22 -98.20 -9.42 -6.75
CA LEU A 22 -96.81 -8.96 -6.70
C LEU A 22 -96.61 -7.85 -5.66
N LYS A 23 -97.57 -6.92 -5.55
CA LYS A 23 -97.53 -5.86 -4.54
C LYS A 23 -97.61 -6.42 -3.12
N ILE A 24 -98.41 -7.47 -2.91
CA ILE A 24 -98.50 -8.18 -1.63
C ILE A 24 -97.20 -8.92 -1.33
N ASP A 25 -96.65 -9.67 -2.29
CA ASP A 25 -95.38 -10.39 -2.13
C ASP A 25 -94.22 -9.42 -1.85
N TYR A 26 -94.15 -8.31 -2.58
CA TYR A 26 -93.14 -7.27 -2.35
C TYR A 26 -93.20 -6.72 -0.93
N LYS A 27 -94.40 -6.42 -0.42
CA LYS A 27 -94.58 -5.99 0.98
C LYS A 27 -94.15 -7.08 1.95
N SER A 28 -94.56 -8.33 1.71
CA SER A 28 -94.20 -9.49 2.53
C SER A 28 -92.68 -9.68 2.62
N ARG A 29 -91.98 -9.68 1.48
CA ARG A 29 -90.51 -9.77 1.42
C ARG A 29 -89.79 -8.60 2.08
N THR A 30 -90.38 -7.40 2.00
CA THR A 30 -89.85 -6.21 2.69
C THR A 30 -89.91 -6.40 4.21
N GLU A 31 -91.03 -6.92 4.73
CA GLU A 31 -91.16 -7.22 6.15
C GLU A 31 -90.27 -8.39 6.58
N GLN A 32 -90.16 -9.46 5.78
CA GLN A 32 -89.22 -10.55 6.04
C GLN A 32 -87.78 -10.06 6.14
N ARG A 33 -87.34 -9.14 5.27
CA ARG A 33 -86.00 -8.55 5.33
C ARG A 33 -85.80 -7.72 6.60
N LYS A 34 -86.78 -6.91 6.99
CA LYS A 34 -86.74 -6.15 8.25
C LYS A 34 -86.65 -7.10 9.45
N GLN A 35 -87.40 -8.20 9.42
CA GLN A 35 -87.39 -9.19 10.49
C GLN A 35 -86.03 -9.88 10.58
N LEU A 36 -85.42 -10.27 9.45
CA LEU A 36 -84.07 -10.84 9.42
C LEU A 36 -83.03 -9.91 10.06
N VAL A 37 -83.11 -8.61 9.78
CA VAL A 37 -82.21 -7.62 10.38
C VAL A 37 -82.47 -7.47 11.88
N LYS A 38 -83.73 -7.55 12.33
CA LYS A 38 -84.08 -7.53 13.75
C LYS A 38 -83.58 -8.78 14.48
N ASP A 39 -83.81 -9.96 13.90
CA ASP A 39 -83.45 -11.25 14.48
C ASP A 39 -81.92 -11.42 14.63
N HIS A 40 -81.15 -10.85 13.70
CA HIS A 40 -79.69 -10.91 13.70
C HIS A 40 -79.02 -9.56 13.96
N PHE A 41 -79.74 -8.58 14.53
CA PHE A 41 -79.24 -7.22 14.70
C PHE A 41 -77.89 -7.18 15.43
N ASN A 42 -77.77 -7.93 16.51
CA ASN A 42 -76.55 -8.02 17.31
C ASN A 42 -75.36 -8.55 16.51
N CYS A 43 -75.58 -9.50 15.58
CA CYS A 43 -74.52 -10.03 14.73
C CYS A 43 -74.06 -8.97 13.71
N PHE A 44 -75.00 -8.27 13.06
CA PHE A 44 -74.65 -7.17 12.15
C PHE A 44 -73.87 -6.05 12.85
N VAL A 45 -74.32 -5.64 14.04
CA VAL A 45 -73.63 -4.63 14.84
C VAL A 45 -72.25 -5.13 15.23
N SER A 46 -72.12 -6.35 15.75
CA SER A 46 -70.82 -6.92 16.13
C SER A 46 -69.86 -6.99 14.94
N CYS A 47 -70.30 -7.51 13.79
CA CYS A 47 -69.46 -7.60 12.59
C CYS A 47 -69.01 -6.22 12.12
N LYS A 48 -69.92 -5.23 12.10
CA LYS A 48 -69.57 -3.85 11.77
C LYS A 48 -68.56 -3.29 12.76
N THR A 49 -68.78 -3.42 14.06
CA THR A 49 -67.85 -2.93 15.07
C THR A 49 -66.48 -3.57 14.94
N THR A 50 -66.40 -4.87 14.63
CA THR A 50 -65.12 -5.54 14.36
C THR A 50 -64.43 -5.00 13.11
N ILE A 51 -65.18 -4.74 12.04
CA ILE A 51 -64.62 -4.14 10.81
C ILE A 51 -64.11 -2.73 11.10
N ASP A 52 -64.91 -1.90 11.77
CA ASP A 52 -64.56 -0.52 12.13
C ASP A 52 -63.32 -0.48 13.06
N ASP A 53 -63.20 -1.44 14.00
CA ASP A 53 -62.02 -1.58 14.88
C ASP A 53 -60.75 -1.98 14.11
N ILE A 54 -60.87 -2.95 13.19
CA ILE A 54 -59.76 -3.37 12.33
C ILE A 54 -59.32 -2.22 11.42
N GLU A 55 -60.27 -1.53 10.78
CA GLU A 55 -60.00 -0.39 9.90
C GLU A 55 -59.27 0.73 10.66
N SER A 56 -59.74 1.07 11.86
CA SER A 56 -59.09 2.05 12.74
C SER A 56 -57.66 1.65 13.11
N LYS A 57 -57.42 0.38 13.43
CA LYS A 57 -56.07 -0.13 13.73
C LYS A 57 -55.14 -0.07 12.52
N LEU A 58 -55.61 -0.47 11.34
CA LEU A 58 -54.82 -0.40 10.10
C LEU A 58 -54.47 1.05 9.75
N ARG A 59 -55.44 1.95 9.85
CA ARG A 59 -55.24 3.38 9.57
C ARG A 59 -54.23 4.01 10.52
N ARG A 60 -54.21 3.63 11.80
CA ARG A 60 -53.18 4.08 12.75
C ARG A 60 -51.78 3.61 12.39
N ILE A 61 -51.65 2.39 11.85
CA ILE A 61 -50.36 1.85 11.38
C ILE A 61 -49.88 2.59 10.12
N GLU A 62 -50.81 2.98 9.23
CA GLU A 62 -50.51 3.75 8.01
C GLU A 62 -50.19 5.23 8.31
N ASP A 63 -50.91 5.84 9.25
CA ASP A 63 -50.77 7.25 9.63
C ASP A 63 -49.63 7.49 10.64
N GLU A 64 -48.98 6.43 11.16
CA GLU A 64 -47.82 6.57 12.04
C GLU A 64 -46.64 7.21 11.28
N PRO A 65 -46.13 8.37 11.73
CA PRO A 65 -45.13 9.15 10.98
C PRO A 65 -43.77 8.46 10.87
N GLU A 66 -43.51 7.41 11.66
CA GLU A 66 -42.31 6.60 11.52
C GLU A 66 -42.36 5.68 10.28
N GLY A 67 -43.52 5.40 9.68
CA GLY A 67 -43.63 4.52 8.51
C GLY A 67 -43.26 3.05 8.78
N SER A 68 -43.91 2.15 8.02
CA SER A 68 -43.69 0.70 7.91
C SER A 68 -43.28 -0.12 9.14
N GLY A 69 -43.54 0.24 10.40
CA GLY A 69 -43.24 -0.59 11.60
C GLY A 69 -41.78 -1.06 11.78
N THR A 70 -40.88 -0.78 10.83
CA THR A 70 -39.50 -1.28 10.75
C THR A 70 -38.49 -0.14 10.88
N SER A 71 -38.92 1.12 10.92
CA SER A 71 -38.04 2.28 11.04
C SER A 71 -37.26 2.28 12.35
N HIS A 72 -37.89 1.87 13.45
CA HIS A 72 -37.20 1.67 14.73
C HIS A 72 -36.07 0.62 14.61
N LEU A 73 -36.36 -0.52 13.98
CA LEU A 73 -35.37 -1.57 13.73
C LEU A 73 -34.24 -1.08 12.84
N PHE A 74 -34.57 -0.35 11.77
CA PHE A 74 -33.59 0.26 10.87
C PHE A 74 -32.65 1.22 11.62
N ASN A 75 -33.21 2.07 12.49
CA ASN A 75 -32.43 3.01 13.30
C ASN A 75 -31.50 2.30 14.28
N ILE A 76 -31.96 1.23 14.93
CA ILE A 76 -31.11 0.41 15.81
C ILE A 76 -29.97 -0.23 15.01
N ILE A 77 -30.27 -0.83 13.85
CA ILE A 77 -29.26 -1.47 12.99
C ILE A 77 -28.22 -0.44 12.53
N GLN A 78 -28.65 0.76 12.14
CA GLN A 78 -27.74 1.85 11.76
C GLN A 78 -26.86 2.29 12.94
N GLY A 79 -27.42 2.38 14.14
CA GLY A 79 -26.67 2.68 15.37
C GLY A 79 -25.60 1.62 15.65
N VAL A 80 -25.97 0.34 15.61
CA VAL A 80 -25.03 -0.78 15.81
C VAL A 80 -23.94 -0.80 14.75
N SER A 81 -24.30 -0.58 13.48
CA SER A 81 -23.35 -0.50 12.36
C SER A 81 -22.34 0.62 12.58
N SER A 82 -22.81 1.80 13.01
CA SER A 82 -21.95 2.96 13.29
C SER A 82 -21.00 2.69 14.46
N GLN A 83 -21.51 2.10 15.54
CA GLN A 83 -20.72 1.72 16.72
C GLN A 83 -19.66 0.66 16.36
N ALA A 84 -20.04 -0.34 15.58
CA ALA A 84 -19.13 -1.38 15.11
C ALA A 84 -18.02 -0.78 14.24
N ASN A 85 -18.37 0.08 13.27
CA ASN A 85 -17.39 0.75 12.43
C ASN A 85 -16.42 1.60 13.25
N TYR A 86 -16.91 2.33 14.26
CA TYR A 86 -16.05 3.08 15.16
C TYR A 86 -15.09 2.18 15.96
N ALA A 87 -15.59 1.06 16.50
CA ALA A 87 -14.78 0.13 17.29
C ALA A 87 -13.75 -0.65 16.45
N PHE A 88 -14.10 -1.07 15.23
CA PHE A 88 -13.23 -1.88 14.37
C PHE A 88 -12.26 -1.05 13.52
N LYS A 89 -12.55 0.23 13.27
CA LYS A 89 -11.65 1.13 12.52
C LYS A 89 -10.20 1.14 13.06
N PRO A 90 -9.94 1.37 14.36
CA PRO A 90 -8.57 1.34 14.87
C PRO A 90 -7.91 -0.05 14.77
N LEU A 91 -8.71 -1.13 14.80
CA LEU A 91 -8.22 -2.49 14.62
C LEU A 91 -7.72 -2.72 13.19
N PHE A 92 -8.49 -2.28 12.18
CA PHE A 92 -8.09 -2.35 10.78
C PHE A 92 -6.88 -1.47 10.47
N GLU A 93 -6.82 -0.28 11.05
CA GLU A 93 -5.65 0.61 10.94
C GLU A 93 -4.40 -0.04 11.56
N CYS A 94 -4.52 -0.66 12.74
CA CYS A 94 -3.42 -1.41 13.37
C CYS A 94 -2.99 -2.62 12.54
N GLN A 95 -3.94 -3.34 11.93
CA GLN A 95 -3.64 -4.47 11.05
C GLN A 95 -2.84 -4.01 9.83
N ALA A 96 -3.31 -2.98 9.13
CA ALA A 96 -2.62 -2.40 7.97
C ALA A 96 -1.20 -1.91 8.34
N GLN A 97 -1.06 -1.28 9.51
CA GLN A 97 0.24 -0.85 10.01
C GLN A 97 1.16 -2.03 10.33
N ALA A 98 0.64 -3.10 10.94
CA ALA A 98 1.41 -4.31 11.22
C ALA A 98 1.86 -5.02 9.94
N GLU A 99 1.02 -5.06 8.90
CA GLU A 99 1.38 -5.59 7.58
C GLU A 99 2.47 -4.77 6.91
N LYS A 100 2.41 -3.44 7.01
CA LYS A 100 3.48 -2.55 6.55
C LYS A 100 4.79 -2.82 7.28
N ILE A 101 4.76 -2.96 8.61
CA ILE A 101 5.94 -3.30 9.42
C ILE A 101 6.52 -4.65 8.99
N ARG A 102 5.67 -5.69 8.84
CA ARG A 102 6.12 -7.02 8.37
C ARG A 102 6.75 -6.96 6.99
N THR A 103 6.18 -6.16 6.08
CA THR A 103 6.73 -5.95 4.73
C THR A 103 8.12 -5.32 4.79
N VAL A 104 8.27 -4.22 5.54
CA VAL A 104 9.56 -3.54 5.72
C VAL A 104 10.56 -4.47 6.40
N GLN A 105 10.16 -5.19 7.44
CA GLN A 105 11.01 -6.16 8.14
C GLN A 105 11.48 -7.28 7.18
N GLY A 106 10.58 -7.81 6.35
CA GLY A 106 10.92 -8.82 5.34
C GLY A 106 11.95 -8.30 4.34
N MET A 107 11.80 -7.06 3.87
CA MET A 107 12.80 -6.42 3.00
C MET A 107 14.14 -6.20 3.70
N LEU A 108 14.15 -5.71 4.93
CA LEU A 108 15.37 -5.48 5.71
C LEU A 108 16.12 -6.79 5.97
N GLN A 109 15.42 -7.89 6.26
CA GLN A 109 16.05 -9.19 6.43
C GLN A 109 16.59 -9.74 5.11
N ARG A 110 15.80 -9.69 4.02
CA ARG A 110 16.21 -10.20 2.70
C ARG A 110 17.43 -9.47 2.14
N PHE A 111 17.56 -8.17 2.40
CA PHE A 111 18.64 -7.34 1.88
C PHE A 111 19.67 -6.89 2.94
N ARG A 112 19.70 -7.57 4.10
CA ARG A 112 20.58 -7.23 5.23
C ARG A 112 22.05 -7.03 4.83
N THR A 113 22.57 -7.89 3.96
CA THR A 113 23.96 -7.82 3.48
C THR A 113 24.23 -6.58 2.66
N LEU A 114 23.27 -6.11 1.86
CA LEU A 114 23.38 -4.89 1.06
C LEU A 114 23.40 -3.63 1.94
N PHE A 115 22.57 -3.57 2.98
CA PHE A 115 22.58 -2.45 3.92
C PHE A 115 23.88 -2.34 4.72
N ASN A 116 24.50 -3.47 5.06
CA ASN A 116 25.79 -3.51 5.77
C ASN A 116 27.01 -3.39 4.84
N LEU A 117 26.79 -3.40 3.53
CA LEU A 117 27.85 -3.45 2.54
C LEU A 117 28.77 -2.22 2.56
N PRO A 118 28.29 -0.95 2.65
CA PRO A 118 29.19 0.21 2.70
C PRO A 118 30.19 0.10 3.85
N SER A 119 29.73 -0.33 5.03
CA SER A 119 30.58 -0.52 6.21
C SER A 119 31.54 -1.69 6.03
N THR A 120 31.10 -2.78 5.39
CA THR A 120 31.95 -3.94 5.06
C THR A 120 33.05 -3.56 4.08
N ILE A 121 32.71 -2.85 3.00
CA ILE A 121 33.67 -2.36 2.00
C ILE A 121 34.67 -1.40 2.65
N ARG A 122 34.21 -0.42 3.44
CA ARG A 122 35.10 0.47 4.18
C ARG A 122 36.04 -0.31 5.11
N GLY A 123 35.53 -1.29 5.84
CA GLY A 123 36.34 -2.15 6.70
C GLY A 123 37.43 -2.91 5.93
N ASN A 124 37.08 -3.49 4.79
CA ASN A 124 38.02 -4.21 3.93
C ASN A 124 39.10 -3.27 3.35
N ILE A 125 38.72 -2.06 2.94
CA ILE A 125 39.66 -1.03 2.47
C ILE A 125 40.64 -0.64 3.58
N SER A 126 40.13 -0.38 4.80
CA SER A 126 40.97 -0.01 5.94
C SER A 126 41.95 -1.11 6.36
N LYS A 127 41.64 -2.38 6.10
CA LYS A 127 42.51 -3.53 6.35
C LYS A 127 43.49 -3.83 5.20
N GLY A 128 43.38 -3.15 4.07
CA GLY A 128 44.16 -3.45 2.86
C GLY A 128 43.66 -4.64 2.05
N GLU A 129 42.49 -5.20 2.38
CA GLU A 129 41.86 -6.34 1.69
C GLU A 129 41.08 -5.88 0.45
N TYR A 130 41.76 -5.21 -0.48
CA TYR A 130 41.16 -4.52 -1.62
C TYR A 130 40.41 -5.46 -2.57
N ASP A 131 40.95 -6.67 -2.80
CA ASP A 131 40.28 -7.68 -3.63
C ASP A 131 38.94 -8.13 -3.07
N LEU A 132 38.83 -8.22 -1.73
CA LEU A 132 37.58 -8.56 -1.06
C LEU A 132 36.56 -7.43 -1.23
N ALA A 133 36.99 -6.17 -1.07
CA ALA A 133 36.16 -4.99 -1.26
C ALA A 133 35.56 -4.91 -2.69
N VAL A 134 36.37 -5.16 -3.71
CA VAL A 134 35.91 -5.15 -5.12
C VAL A 134 34.95 -6.31 -5.41
N ARG A 135 35.21 -7.51 -4.87
CA ARG A 135 34.31 -8.66 -5.05
C ARG A 135 32.94 -8.43 -4.41
N GLU A 136 32.90 -7.95 -3.17
CA GLU A 136 31.66 -7.63 -2.46
C GLU A 136 30.85 -6.52 -3.18
N TYR A 137 31.53 -5.49 -3.71
CA TYR A 137 30.90 -4.48 -4.55
C TYR A 137 30.28 -5.07 -5.83
N LYS A 138 31.02 -5.90 -6.57
CA LYS A 138 30.51 -6.54 -7.81
C LYS A 138 29.30 -7.42 -7.53
N LYS A 139 29.36 -8.21 -6.45
CA LYS A 139 28.25 -9.06 -6.01
C LYS A 139 27.00 -8.24 -5.72
N ALA A 140 27.14 -7.16 -4.95
CA ALA A 140 26.03 -6.27 -4.65
C ALA A 140 25.46 -5.60 -5.90
N LYS A 141 26.32 -5.10 -6.80
CA LYS A 141 25.91 -4.46 -8.06
C LYS A 141 25.04 -5.37 -8.92
N SER A 142 25.30 -6.68 -8.92
CA SER A 142 24.47 -7.66 -9.65
C SER A 142 23.07 -7.88 -9.05
N ILE A 143 22.92 -7.74 -7.73
CA ILE A 143 21.65 -7.96 -7.02
C ILE A 143 20.80 -6.68 -7.01
N ILE A 144 21.43 -5.50 -6.98
CA ILE A 144 20.79 -4.20 -6.79
C ILE A 144 20.18 -3.62 -8.08
N GLN A 145 20.49 -4.18 -9.26
CA GLN A 145 19.95 -3.70 -10.54
C GLN A 145 18.40 -3.71 -10.58
N VAL A 146 17.75 -4.39 -9.64
CA VAL A 146 16.30 -4.42 -9.44
C VAL A 146 15.86 -3.37 -8.40
N GLY A 147 15.92 -2.09 -8.76
CA GLY A 147 15.06 -0.96 -8.36
C GLY A 147 14.75 -0.60 -6.90
N ILE A 148 15.00 -1.43 -5.89
CA ILE A 148 14.36 -1.28 -4.57
C ILE A 148 15.18 -0.40 -3.60
N LEU A 149 16.48 -0.18 -3.84
CA LEU A 149 17.40 0.45 -2.86
C LEU A 149 18.35 1.50 -3.47
N LYS A 150 17.79 2.48 -4.19
CA LYS A 150 18.57 3.56 -4.83
C LYS A 150 19.52 4.32 -3.87
N ARG A 151 19.08 4.67 -2.66
CA ARG A 151 19.94 5.38 -1.68
C ARG A 151 21.11 4.54 -1.17
N VAL A 152 20.90 3.23 -0.97
CA VAL A 152 21.99 2.33 -0.55
C VAL A 152 23.02 2.22 -1.68
N LEU A 153 22.57 2.18 -2.92
CA LEU A 153 23.45 2.20 -4.09
C LEU A 153 24.29 3.48 -4.16
N GLU A 154 23.66 4.65 -3.99
CA GLU A 154 24.36 5.95 -3.98
C GLU A 154 25.49 5.97 -2.94
N GLU A 155 25.24 5.47 -1.74
CA GLU A 155 26.27 5.37 -0.69
C GLU A 155 27.37 4.34 -1.01
N VAL A 156 27.02 3.18 -1.56
CA VAL A 156 28.00 2.17 -1.99
C VAL A 156 28.90 2.72 -3.13
N GLU A 157 28.32 3.42 -4.10
CA GLU A 157 29.06 4.05 -5.20
C GLU A 157 29.95 5.18 -4.70
N LYS A 158 29.48 5.99 -3.74
CA LYS A 158 30.29 7.03 -3.11
C LYS A 158 31.54 6.45 -2.44
N VAL A 159 31.39 5.39 -1.64
CA VAL A 159 32.51 4.69 -1.00
C VAL A 159 33.49 4.12 -2.04
N MET A 160 32.98 3.52 -3.12
CA MET A 160 33.83 2.98 -4.18
C MET A 160 34.57 4.06 -4.96
N ASN A 161 33.92 5.21 -5.21
CA ASN A 161 34.56 6.34 -5.88
C ASN A 161 35.63 7.00 -5.01
N GLU A 162 35.40 7.10 -3.70
CA GLU A 162 36.41 7.54 -2.74
C GLU A 162 37.62 6.60 -2.74
N PHE A 163 37.36 5.29 -2.69
CA PHE A 163 38.40 4.26 -2.80
C PHE A 163 39.21 4.36 -4.10
N LYS A 164 38.54 4.53 -5.24
CA LYS A 164 39.17 4.72 -6.55
C LYS A 164 40.12 5.91 -6.53
N ARG A 165 39.69 7.06 -5.96
CA ARG A 165 40.53 8.24 -5.81
C ARG A 165 41.74 7.99 -4.91
N THR A 166 41.57 7.24 -3.82
CA THR A 166 42.68 6.86 -2.94
C THR A 166 43.71 6.00 -3.69
N ILE A 167 43.27 5.02 -4.48
CA ILE A 167 44.18 4.23 -5.31
C ILE A 167 44.87 5.11 -6.35
N GLU A 168 44.13 5.95 -7.08
CA GLU A 168 44.72 6.85 -8.07
C GLU A 168 45.78 7.76 -7.43
N PHE A 169 45.50 8.31 -6.25
CA PHE A 169 46.45 9.12 -5.49
C PHE A 169 47.65 8.33 -4.96
N MET A 170 47.54 7.03 -4.69
CA MET A 170 48.67 6.19 -4.29
C MET A 170 49.51 5.69 -5.47
N VAL A 171 48.86 5.36 -6.60
CA VAL A 171 49.49 4.75 -7.78
C VAL A 171 50.10 5.78 -8.72
N LEU A 172 49.47 6.96 -8.89
CA LEU A 172 50.00 8.01 -9.77
C LEU A 172 51.39 8.50 -9.33
N PRO A 173 51.65 8.76 -8.03
CA PRO A 173 52.99 9.13 -7.59
C PRO A 173 54.00 8.01 -7.75
N THR A 174 53.63 6.74 -7.55
CA THR A 174 54.56 5.61 -7.74
C THR A 174 54.96 5.46 -9.20
N TYR A 175 54.00 5.57 -10.13
CA TYR A 175 54.25 5.47 -11.56
C TYR A 175 55.06 6.68 -12.07
N PHE A 176 54.63 7.90 -11.73
CA PHE A 176 55.31 9.12 -12.14
C PHE A 176 56.72 9.25 -11.55
N MET A 177 56.93 8.79 -10.31
CA MET A 177 58.26 8.75 -9.72
C MET A 177 59.14 7.64 -10.28
N SER A 178 58.59 6.48 -10.68
CA SER A 178 59.34 5.44 -11.38
C SER A 178 59.87 5.94 -12.72
N ASP A 179 59.00 6.58 -13.52
CA ASP A 179 59.39 7.17 -14.81
C ASP A 179 60.43 8.28 -14.62
N ALA A 180 60.24 9.16 -13.63
CA ALA A 180 61.21 10.21 -13.31
C ALA A 180 62.56 9.64 -12.84
N ILE A 181 62.57 8.56 -12.05
CA ILE A 181 63.82 7.87 -11.64
C ILE A 181 64.51 7.26 -12.86
N GLU A 182 63.75 6.64 -13.78
CA GLU A 182 64.30 6.04 -14.99
C GLU A 182 64.87 7.10 -15.93
N ASP A 183 64.18 8.22 -16.11
CA ASP A 183 64.64 9.36 -16.92
C ASP A 183 65.88 10.03 -16.32
N ILE A 184 65.92 10.23 -15.00
CA ILE A 184 67.12 10.73 -14.30
C ILE A 184 68.28 9.74 -14.47
N SER A 185 68.04 8.44 -14.32
CA SER A 185 69.08 7.41 -14.48
C SER A 185 69.64 7.37 -15.91
N LYS A 186 68.79 7.49 -16.93
CA LYS A 186 69.21 7.59 -18.33
C LYS A 186 70.01 8.87 -18.61
N ALA A 187 69.56 10.01 -18.07
CA ALA A 187 70.27 11.29 -18.22
C ALA A 187 71.66 11.24 -17.55
N CYS A 188 71.77 10.66 -16.35
CA CYS A 188 73.04 10.43 -15.67
C CYS A 188 73.98 9.55 -16.50
N ALA A 189 73.50 8.41 -17.02
CA ALA A 189 74.31 7.51 -17.86
C ALA A 189 74.78 8.17 -19.16
N ALA A 190 73.94 8.99 -19.80
CA ALA A 190 74.30 9.72 -21.01
C ALA A 190 75.37 10.81 -20.76
N LEU A 191 75.38 11.41 -19.58
CA LEU A 191 76.40 12.40 -19.17
C LEU A 191 77.72 11.73 -18.79
N GLU A 192 77.71 10.52 -18.24
CA GLU A 192 78.92 9.74 -17.92
C GLU A 192 79.65 9.22 -19.17
N MET A 193 78.94 8.96 -20.26
CA MET A 193 79.49 8.44 -21.52
C MET A 193 80.04 9.52 -22.47
N LYS A 194 79.80 10.82 -22.19
CA LYS A 194 80.33 11.93 -22.99
C LYS A 194 81.62 12.46 -22.36
N GLU A 195 82.76 12.30 -23.05
CA GLU A 195 84.11 12.77 -22.67
C GLU A 195 84.23 14.29 -22.36
N ALA A 196 83.16 15.07 -22.55
CA ALA A 196 83.13 16.53 -22.40
C ALA A 196 82.55 17.03 -21.05
N ALA A 197 82.08 16.15 -20.16
CA ALA A 197 81.49 16.57 -18.88
C ALA A 197 82.58 16.84 -17.82
N PRO A 198 82.56 17.99 -17.09
CA PRO A 198 83.52 18.27 -16.03
C PRO A 198 83.49 17.18 -14.95
N PRO A 199 84.65 16.61 -14.52
CA PRO A 199 84.69 15.54 -13.52
C PRO A 199 83.99 15.89 -12.20
N VAL A 200 84.00 17.18 -11.83
CA VAL A 200 83.29 17.73 -10.66
C VAL A 200 81.78 17.62 -10.79
N ALA A 201 81.22 17.81 -12.00
CA ALA A 201 79.78 17.70 -12.24
C ALA A 201 79.32 16.24 -12.18
N VAL A 202 80.12 15.31 -12.73
CA VAL A 202 79.84 13.87 -12.66
C VAL A 202 79.92 13.37 -11.22
N ALA A 203 80.91 13.83 -10.44
CA ALA A 203 81.03 13.48 -9.02
C ALA A 203 79.86 14.03 -8.17
N ALA A 204 79.43 15.28 -8.43
CA ALA A 204 78.29 15.89 -7.75
C ALA A 204 76.95 15.19 -8.08
N LEU A 205 76.78 14.72 -9.32
CA LEU A 205 75.61 13.94 -9.71
C LEU A 205 75.57 12.58 -9.01
N ARG A 206 76.70 11.87 -8.90
CA ARG A 206 76.78 10.61 -8.13
C ARG A 206 76.43 10.76 -6.65
N THR A 207 76.72 11.91 -6.04
CA THR A 207 76.33 12.17 -4.64
C THR A 207 74.88 12.61 -4.50
N LEU A 208 74.31 13.33 -5.47
CA LEU A 208 72.91 13.77 -5.44
C LEU A 208 71.91 12.65 -5.81
N GLN A 209 72.29 11.71 -6.65
CA GLN A 209 71.42 10.62 -7.10
C GLN A 209 70.83 9.77 -5.95
N PRO A 210 71.62 9.27 -4.97
CA PRO A 210 71.08 8.52 -3.84
C PRO A 210 70.24 9.39 -2.88
N GLU A 211 70.53 10.69 -2.78
CA GLU A 211 69.74 11.63 -1.98
C GLU A 211 68.34 11.84 -2.57
N ILE A 212 68.24 12.02 -3.89
CA ILE A 212 66.97 12.16 -4.60
C ILE A 212 66.17 10.86 -4.50
N ILE A 213 66.80 9.70 -4.73
CA ILE A 213 66.17 8.39 -4.56
C ILE A 213 65.66 8.21 -3.13
N ARG A 214 66.45 8.60 -2.12
CA ARG A 214 66.05 8.53 -0.70
C ARG A 214 64.85 9.42 -0.39
N ILE A 215 64.79 10.64 -0.94
CA ILE A 215 63.64 11.55 -0.77
C ILE A 215 62.39 10.94 -1.42
N ILE A 216 62.53 10.37 -2.62
CA ILE A 216 61.44 9.70 -3.32
C ILE A 216 60.92 8.50 -2.51
N VAL A 217 61.80 7.63 -2.05
CA VAL A 217 61.43 6.47 -1.20
C VAL A 217 60.78 6.94 0.11
N SER A 218 61.28 8.00 0.74
CA SER A 218 60.68 8.56 1.96
C SER A 218 59.27 9.10 1.73
N ILE A 219 58.99 9.68 0.56
CA ILE A 219 57.66 10.14 0.16
C ILE A 219 56.75 8.93 -0.11
N LEU A 220 57.25 7.85 -0.71
CA LEU A 220 56.51 6.61 -0.91
C LEU A 220 56.15 5.92 0.42
N GLU A 221 57.07 5.89 1.38
CA GLU A 221 56.84 5.32 2.71
C GLU A 221 55.85 6.15 3.54
N ARG A 222 55.90 7.49 3.46
CA ARG A 222 54.93 8.37 4.13
C ARG A 222 53.51 8.28 3.58
N ASN A 223 53.35 7.88 2.31
CA ASN A 223 52.04 7.69 1.68
C ASN A 223 51.47 6.28 1.86
N LYS A 224 52.26 5.34 2.39
CA LYS A 224 51.78 4.05 2.87
C LYS A 224 51.06 4.29 4.19
N SER A 225 49.77 3.96 4.26
CA SER A 225 48.90 4.31 5.39
C SER A 225 49.48 3.88 6.76
N PRO A 226 49.27 4.67 7.85
CA PRO A 226 49.91 4.47 9.16
C PRO A 226 49.30 3.35 10.02
N ASN A 227 48.71 2.30 9.44
CA ASN A 227 48.14 1.18 10.21
C ASN A 227 48.92 -0.13 9.98
N GLN A 228 50.17 -0.13 10.42
CA GLN A 228 50.87 -1.33 10.84
C GLN A 228 51.58 -1.04 12.17
N SER A 229 50.81 -0.93 13.25
CA SER A 229 51.33 -1.14 14.60
C SER A 229 50.64 -2.34 15.23
N LEU A 230 51.36 -3.46 15.19
CA LEU A 230 51.50 -4.42 16.29
C LEU A 230 50.21 -4.87 17.02
N THR A 231 49.65 -5.99 16.57
CA THR A 231 49.06 -6.99 17.48
C THR A 231 49.75 -8.33 17.24
N CYS A 232 50.97 -8.43 17.77
CA CYS A 232 51.55 -9.68 18.21
C CYS A 232 51.81 -9.53 19.72
N LEU A 233 50.76 -9.79 20.50
CA LEU A 233 50.71 -10.43 21.82
C LEU A 233 49.27 -10.37 22.33
#